data_AF-A0A1I4FI59-F1
#
_entry.id   AF-A0A1I4FI59-F1
#
_cell.length_a   1.000
_cell.length_b   1.000
_cell.length_c   1.000
_cell.angle_alpha   90.00
_cell.angle_beta   90.00
_cell.angle_gamma   90.00
#
_symmetry.space_group_name_H-M   'P 1'
#
loop_
_entity.id
_entity.type
_entity.pdbx_description
1 polymer ?
#
loop_
_entity_poly.entity_id
_entity_poly.type
_entity_poly.pdbx_seq_one_letter_code
_entity_poly.pdbx_strand_id
1 'polypeptide(L)'
;MFNVRTKEIYLAGESLEEDSRRIQKLNNGLEDVISKLSTLSGMEEVVKSLKTTSDQMVEEKDDFNRMAQALIRISQSYDRCENRLAENIEMSNQVYKAQKASLFRSDEANETAWSILR
;
A
#
# COMPACT_ATOMS: atom_id res chain seq x y z
N MET A 1 -7.23 -16.44 -0.83
CA MET A 1 -6.63 -15.27 -0.16
C MET A 1 -5.41 -14.86 -0.97
N PHE A 2 -5.24 -13.58 -1.28
CA PHE A 2 -4.12 -13.18 -2.13
C PHE A 2 -2.85 -13.36 -1.30
N ASN A 3 -1.82 -14.03 -1.85
CA ASN A 3 -0.53 -14.17 -1.16
C ASN A 3 0.31 -12.90 -1.33
N VAL A 4 -0.32 -11.74 -1.15
CA VAL A 4 0.32 -10.44 -1.27
C VAL A 4 0.78 -10.07 0.11
N ARG A 5 2.09 -9.87 0.24
CA ARG A 5 2.71 -9.50 1.51
C ARG A 5 2.50 -8.00 1.73
N THR A 6 1.26 -7.59 1.98
CA THR A 6 0.84 -6.19 2.17
C THR A 6 1.67 -5.49 3.24
N LYS A 7 2.02 -6.21 4.33
CA LYS A 7 2.96 -5.75 5.35
C LYS A 7 4.33 -5.38 4.78
N GLU A 8 4.90 -6.17 3.88
CA GLU A 8 6.20 -5.87 3.28
C GLU A 8 6.14 -4.69 2.32
N ILE A 9 5.05 -4.57 1.57
CA ILE A 9 4.78 -3.41 0.69
C ILE A 9 4.69 -2.12 1.52
N TYR A 10 3.99 -2.18 2.65
CA TYR A 10 3.86 -1.05 3.57
C TYR A 10 5.22 -0.66 4.17
N LEU A 11 5.98 -1.63 4.69
CA LEU A 11 7.33 -1.40 5.23
C LEU A 11 8.30 -0.82 4.17
N ALA A 12 8.21 -1.28 2.92
CA ALA A 12 8.98 -0.71 1.83
C ALA A 12 8.59 0.76 1.55
N GLY A 13 7.30 1.10 1.66
CA GLY A 13 6.82 2.48 1.60
C GLY A 13 7.40 3.35 2.72
N GLU A 14 7.36 2.88 3.96
CA GLU A 14 7.96 3.60 5.11
C GLU A 14 9.47 3.80 4.95
N SER A 15 10.18 2.77 4.48
CA SER A 15 11.62 2.86 4.20
C SER A 15 11.93 3.94 3.16
N LEU A 16 11.12 4.07 2.11
CA LEU A 16 11.32 5.12 1.10
C LEU A 16 11.06 6.53 1.67
N GLU A 17 10.11 6.69 2.60
CA GLU A 17 9.91 7.98 3.29
C GLU A 17 11.08 8.33 4.23
N GLU A 18 11.68 7.34 4.88
CA GLU A 18 12.93 7.54 5.63
C GLU A 18 14.09 7.96 4.72
N ASP A 19 14.22 7.31 3.57
CA ASP A 19 15.27 7.62 2.59
C ASP A 19 15.10 9.03 2.01
N SER A 20 13.87 9.41 1.67
CA SER A 20 13.51 10.77 1.25
C SER A 20 13.91 11.82 2.29
N ARG A 21 13.63 11.58 3.58
CA ARG A 21 14.06 12.46 4.68
C ARG A 21 15.58 12.55 4.80
N ARG A 22 16.28 11.43 4.59
CA ARG A 22 17.76 11.38 4.61
C ARG A 22 18.36 12.19 3.46
N ILE A 23 17.83 12.04 2.25
CA ILE A 23 18.26 12.82 1.07
C ILE A 23 18.06 14.31 1.33
N GLN A 24 16.90 14.72 1.87
CA GLN A 24 16.65 16.12 2.20
C GLN A 24 17.70 16.69 3.18
N LYS A 25 18.06 15.91 4.22
CA LYS A 25 19.09 16.33 5.18
C LYS A 25 20.46 16.49 4.52
N LEU A 26 20.84 15.56 3.65
CA LEU A 26 22.09 15.64 2.90
C LEU A 26 22.09 16.83 1.94
N ASN A 27 20.97 17.10 1.26
CA ASN A 27 20.82 18.23 0.36
C ASN A 27 20.97 19.57 1.08
N ASN A 28 20.37 19.72 2.28
CA ASN A 28 20.56 20.93 3.09
C ASN A 28 22.05 21.14 3.46
N GLY A 29 22.76 20.06 3.81
CA GLY A 29 24.20 20.13 4.08
C GLY A 29 25.02 20.48 2.82
N LEU A 30 24.59 20.01 1.66
CA LEU A 30 25.20 20.35 0.37
C LEU A 30 25.00 21.83 0.02
N GLU A 31 23.80 22.37 0.24
CA GLU A 31 23.47 23.79 0.06
C GLU A 31 24.36 24.69 0.94
N ASP A 32 24.60 24.30 2.19
CA ASP A 32 25.52 25.01 3.09
C ASP A 32 26.96 25.04 2.54
N VAL A 33 27.42 23.91 1.97
CA VAL A 33 28.74 23.81 1.34
C VAL A 33 28.81 24.69 0.09
N ILE A 34 27.79 24.63 -0.77
CA ILE A 34 27.67 25.47 -1.96
C ILE A 34 27.75 26.96 -1.58
N SER A 35 27.01 27.37 -0.55
CA SER A 35 27.00 28.74 -0.06
C SER A 35 28.39 29.20 0.35
N LYS A 36 29.12 28.40 1.15
CA LYS A 36 30.49 28.73 1.57
C LYS A 36 31.46 28.80 0.41
N LEU A 37 31.42 27.80 -0.50
CA LEU A 37 32.32 27.76 -1.66
C LEU A 37 32.05 28.89 -2.65
N SER A 38 30.81 29.36 -2.77
CA SER A 38 30.45 30.46 -3.67
C SER A 38 31.11 31.80 -3.31
N THR A 39 31.60 31.96 -2.07
CA THR A 39 32.34 33.16 -1.64
C THR A 39 33.83 33.11 -1.97
N LEU A 40 34.35 31.97 -2.42
CA LEU A 40 35.75 31.77 -2.75
C LEU A 40 35.96 31.95 -4.26
N SER A 41 36.98 32.72 -4.64
CA SER A 41 37.37 32.89 -6.04
C SER A 41 37.93 31.59 -6.62
N GLY A 42 37.55 31.21 -7.84
CA GLY A 42 38.11 30.04 -8.54
C GLY A 42 37.39 28.72 -8.24
N MET A 43 36.26 28.76 -7.53
CA MET A 43 35.45 27.58 -7.19
C MET A 43 34.19 27.46 -8.06
N GLU A 44 34.07 28.24 -9.14
CA GLU A 44 32.84 28.36 -9.92
C GLU A 44 32.42 27.03 -10.56
N GLU A 45 33.39 26.26 -11.06
CA GLU A 45 33.13 24.93 -11.65
C GLU A 45 32.67 23.93 -10.59
N VAL A 46 33.33 23.91 -9.42
CA VAL A 46 32.95 23.05 -8.29
C VAL A 46 31.53 23.39 -7.82
N VAL A 47 31.22 24.67 -7.63
CA VAL A 47 29.89 25.14 -7.25
C VAL A 47 28.84 24.73 -8.29
N LYS A 48 29.15 24.83 -9.59
CA LYS A 48 28.25 24.39 -10.65
C LYS A 48 27.97 22.89 -10.57
N SER A 49 29.00 22.06 -10.41
CA SER A 49 28.82 20.61 -10.25
C SER A 49 28.01 20.25 -9.01
N LEU A 50 28.28 20.89 -7.87
CA LEU A 50 27.53 20.65 -6.63
C LEU A 50 26.06 21.05 -6.76
N LYS A 51 25.75 22.14 -7.48
CA LYS A 51 24.36 22.52 -7.79
C LYS A 51 23.66 21.45 -8.63
N THR A 52 24.32 20.93 -9.67
CA THR A 52 23.76 19.83 -10.46
C THR A 52 23.50 18.59 -9.60
N THR A 53 24.40 18.25 -8.67
CA THR A 53 24.17 17.15 -7.72
C THR A 53 22.99 17.45 -6.78
N SER A 54 22.86 18.68 -6.30
CA SER A 54 21.74 19.12 -5.47
C SER A 54 20.40 18.98 -6.21
N ASP A 55 20.34 19.41 -7.47
CA ASP A 55 19.16 19.27 -8.31
C ASP A 55 18.78 17.78 -8.51
N GLN A 56 19.77 16.93 -8.77
CA GLN A 56 19.55 15.47 -8.90
C GLN A 56 19.04 14.84 -7.60
N MET A 57 19.55 15.27 -6.44
CA MET A 57 19.08 14.79 -5.14
C MET A 57 17.63 15.22 -4.86
N VAL A 58 17.23 16.42 -5.29
CA VAL A 58 15.84 16.87 -5.18
C VAL A 58 14.92 16.01 -6.05
N GLU A 59 15.33 15.69 -7.28
CA GLU A 59 14.59 14.81 -8.18
C GLU A 59 14.43 13.39 -7.59
N GLU A 60 15.53 12.80 -7.10
CA GLU A 60 15.51 11.47 -6.49
C GLU A 60 14.61 11.40 -5.24
N LYS A 61 14.65 12.44 -4.40
CA LYS A 61 13.75 12.57 -3.25
C LYS A 61 12.28 12.58 -3.67
N ASP A 62 11.96 13.34 -4.71
CA ASP A 62 10.58 13.44 -5.21
C ASP A 62 10.10 12.10 -5.79
N ASP A 63 10.97 11.35 -6.45
CA ASP A 63 10.68 10.01 -6.94
C ASP A 63 10.48 9.00 -5.79
N PHE A 64 11.29 9.05 -4.73
CA PHE A 64 11.07 8.24 -3.53
C PHE A 64 9.72 8.53 -2.88
N ASN A 65 9.33 9.81 -2.78
CA ASN A 65 8.01 10.19 -2.26
C ASN A 65 6.87 9.64 -3.13
N ARG A 66 7.00 9.72 -4.45
CA ARG A 66 6.00 9.16 -5.39
C ARG A 66 5.89 7.65 -5.25
N MET A 67 7.02 6.96 -5.15
CA MET A 67 7.08 5.50 -4.96
C MET A 67 6.45 5.09 -3.63
N ALA A 68 6.78 5.77 -2.53
CA ALA A 68 6.20 5.51 -1.22
C ALA A 68 4.66 5.65 -1.25
N GLN A 69 4.15 6.74 -1.82
CA GLN A 69 2.71 6.96 -1.97
C GLN A 69 2.05 5.89 -2.84
N ALA A 70 2.72 5.45 -3.91
CA ALA A 70 2.21 4.38 -4.77
C ALA A 70 2.12 3.06 -4.01
N LEU A 71 3.13 2.68 -3.24
CA LEU A 71 3.14 1.45 -2.42
C LEU A 71 2.03 1.48 -1.37
N ILE A 72 1.84 2.60 -0.68
CA ILE A 72 0.75 2.78 0.29
C ILE A 72 -0.62 2.57 -0.39
N ARG A 73 -0.84 3.19 -1.55
CA ARG A 73 -2.10 3.03 -2.31
C ARG A 73 -2.31 1.59 -2.77
N ILE A 74 -1.25 0.91 -3.20
CA ILE A 74 -1.29 -0.51 -3.59
C ILE A 74 -1.69 -1.36 -2.39
N SER A 75 -1.05 -1.18 -1.23
CA SER A 75 -1.40 -1.90 0.01
C SER A 75 -2.87 -1.72 0.38
N GLN A 76 -3.34 -0.46 0.41
CA GLN A 76 -4.75 -0.16 0.70
C GLN A 76 -5.73 -0.74 -0.32
N SER A 77 -5.32 -0.88 -1.59
CA SER A 77 -6.13 -1.53 -2.62
C SER A 77 -6.26 -3.04 -2.36
N TYR A 78 -5.15 -3.69 -2.00
CA TYR A 78 -5.16 -5.09 -1.63
C TYR A 78 -6.00 -5.36 -0.38
N ASP A 79 -5.84 -4.58 0.69
CA ASP A 79 -6.63 -4.73 1.90
C ASP A 79 -8.14 -4.59 1.63
N ARG A 80 -8.54 -3.61 0.80
CA ARG A 80 -9.94 -3.45 0.37
C ARG A 80 -10.43 -4.63 -0.47
N CYS A 81 -9.59 -5.18 -1.34
CA CYS A 81 -9.95 -6.33 -2.16
C CYS A 81 -10.12 -7.60 -1.31
N GLU A 82 -9.23 -7.84 -0.36
CA GLU A 82 -9.32 -8.97 0.57
C GLU A 82 -10.56 -8.88 1.46
N ASN A 83 -10.87 -7.70 2.00
CA ASN A 83 -12.09 -7.50 2.81
C ASN A 83 -13.36 -7.79 1.99
N ARG A 84 -13.45 -7.27 0.76
CA ARG A 84 -14.60 -7.55 -0.12
C ARG A 84 -14.73 -9.03 -0.48
N LEU A 85 -13.62 -9.73 -0.66
CA LEU A 85 -13.64 -11.18 -0.89
C LEU A 85 -14.11 -11.93 0.37
N ALA A 86 -13.63 -11.55 1.55
CA ALA A 86 -14.06 -12.14 2.81
C ALA A 86 -15.57 -11.96 3.04
N GLU A 87 -16.09 -10.74 2.86
CA GLU A 87 -17.52 -10.42 2.96
C GLU A 87 -18.36 -11.25 1.97
N ASN A 88 -17.94 -11.33 0.71
CA ASN A 88 -18.66 -12.10 -0.32
C ASN A 88 -18.67 -13.61 -0.01
N ILE A 89 -17.56 -14.15 0.49
CA ILE A 89 -17.47 -15.57 0.90
C ILE A 89 -18.38 -15.82 2.11
N GLU A 90 -18.38 -14.92 3.10
CA GLU A 90 -19.23 -15.04 4.27
C GLU A 90 -20.72 -14.99 3.90
N MET A 91 -21.12 -14.02 3.08
CA MET A 91 -22.49 -13.93 2.55
C MET A 91 -22.88 -15.20 1.77
N SER A 92 -22.00 -15.71 0.91
CA SER A 92 -22.26 -16.93 0.15
C SER A 92 -22.48 -18.15 1.07
N ASN A 93 -21.67 -18.29 2.12
CA ASN A 93 -21.82 -19.35 3.11
C ASN A 93 -23.12 -19.24 3.91
N GLN A 94 -23.55 -18.02 4.25
CA GLN A 94 -24.82 -17.79 4.95
C GLN A 94 -26.01 -18.16 4.05
N VAL A 95 -26.00 -17.75 2.77
CA VAL A 95 -27.06 -18.09 1.81
C VAL A 95 -27.16 -19.60 1.60
N TYR A 96 -26.03 -20.30 1.44
CA TYR A 96 -26.02 -21.76 1.29
C TYR A 96 -26.60 -22.47 2.53
N LYS A 97 -26.19 -22.05 3.74
CA LYS A 97 -26.75 -22.60 5.00
C LYS A 97 -28.25 -22.36 5.12
N ALA A 98 -28.73 -21.16 4.74
CA ALA A 98 -30.14 -20.83 4.76
C ALA A 98 -30.95 -21.68 3.77
N GLN A 99 -30.48 -21.84 2.53
CA GLN A 99 -31.11 -22.69 1.52
C GLN A 99 -31.14 -24.17 1.95
N LYS A 100 -30.04 -24.66 2.50
CA LYS A 100 -29.94 -26.03 3.02
C LYS A 100 -30.93 -26.24 4.18
N ALA A 101 -31.03 -25.31 5.12
CA ALA A 101 -32.01 -25.37 6.20
C ALA A 101 -33.47 -25.32 5.70
N SER A 102 -33.77 -24.54 4.66
CA SER A 102 -35.11 -24.52 4.06
C SER A 102 -35.48 -25.84 3.36
N LEU A 103 -34.52 -26.48 2.69
CA LEU A 103 -34.71 -27.80 2.05
C LEU A 103 -35.04 -28.88 3.08
N PHE A 104 -34.29 -28.94 4.19
CA PHE A 104 -34.57 -29.93 5.25
C PHE A 104 -35.92 -29.70 5.94
N ARG A 105 -36.34 -28.43 6.14
CA ARG A 105 -37.67 -28.13 6.70
C ARG A 105 -38.81 -28.51 5.75
N SER A 106 -38.61 -28.39 4.43
CA SER A 106 -39.63 -28.83 3.46
C SER A 106 -39.75 -30.35 3.39
N ASP A 107 -38.65 -31.07 3.59
CA ASP A 107 -38.65 -32.54 3.61
C ASP A 107 -39.34 -33.08 4.88
N GLU A 108 -39.06 -32.49 6.06
CA GLU A 108 -39.76 -32.84 7.31
C GLU A 108 -41.26 -32.54 7.25
N ALA A 109 -41.66 -31.42 6.63
CA ALA A 109 -43.08 -31.08 6.44
C ALA A 109 -43.80 -32.07 5.51
N ASN A 110 -43.11 -32.59 4.49
CA ASN A 110 -43.63 -33.61 3.60
C ASN A 110 -43.75 -34.97 4.29
N GLU A 111 -42.75 -35.41 5.05
CA GLU A 111 -42.82 -36.69 5.80
C GLU A 111 -43.95 -36.69 6.84
N THR A 112 -44.15 -35.56 7.53
CA THR A 112 -45.24 -35.41 8.50
C THR A 112 -46.62 -35.50 7.80
N ALA A 113 -46.77 -34.90 6.61
CA ALA A 113 -48.02 -34.97 5.84
C ALA A 113 -48.36 -36.40 5.38
N TRP A 114 -47.36 -37.21 4.99
CA TRP A 114 -47.58 -38.61 4.61
C TRP A 114 -47.90 -39.52 5.81
N SER A 115 -47.44 -39.18 7.02
CA SER A 115 -47.73 -39.94 8.24
C SER A 115 -49.16 -39.74 8.78
N ILE A 116 -49.83 -38.64 8.42
CA ILE A 116 -51.21 -38.32 8.84
C ILE A 116 -52.26 -38.96 7.92
N LEU A 117 -51.87 -39.35 6.70
CA LEU A 117 -52.73 -39.97 5.69
C LEU A 117 -52.79 -41.50 5.77
N ARG A 118 -52.29 -42.11 6.84
CA ARG A 118 -52.25 -43.57 7.07
C ARG A 118 -52.99 -43.94 8.35
#